data_AF-A0A948AT87-F1
#
_entry.id   AF-A0A948AT87-F1
#
_cell.length_a   1.000
_cell.length_b   1.000
_cell.length_c   1.000
_cell.angle_alpha   90.00
_cell.angle_beta   90.00
_cell.angle_gamma   90.00
#
_symmetry.space_group_name_H-M   'P 1'
#
loop_
_entity.id
_entity.type
_entity.pdbx_description
1 polymer ?
#
loop_
_entity_poly.entity_id
_entity_poly.type
_entity_poly.pdbx_seq_one_letter_code
_entity_poly.pdbx_strand_id
1 'polypeptide(L)'
;AVSARRRIPAGYVLSPLATTGSAVARTSETAARARPARGPRAAWLIYLMIVRSAPKGPALLILSTPFLLLFGALLSGLLQRLAPDSDLRFAYLPMTAYMALAFVAPVLANLRTVDALPLGRSRLLLLLTLPPLLIITAGYLGGVLWMGARDFELPRIVYVEEDENYGLRVPQFMWRMAWDGEAPPAVAPWGESHPAMTIPVIEGATPVIYKPYTTPVGASRAYVAWQIWRAARASYGTPLTHEEIAERYLWTDPEGKVRLQDAFLELPHAGWVRGASSTGPFLPVTMALVSVMLYVGIAFYAPGVRAGVSKTRRAVRMWILLGVLLLLHIVPHVLALARLARPWVLEAAGVDVMMRIVRAVPGGVAGVWIAVLLVGAAAFAVAAPAFGRVESPVAPDTCMWNNLGKGD
;
A
#
# COMPACT_ATOMS: atom_id res chain seq x y z
N ALA A 1 10.21 -39.49 -40.38
CA ALA A 1 10.79 -38.96 -41.63
C ALA A 1 11.25 -37.52 -41.39
N VAL A 2 12.50 -37.24 -41.77
CA VAL A 2 13.27 -35.97 -41.71
C VAL A 2 13.45 -35.34 -40.32
N SER A 3 14.41 -35.87 -39.56
CA SER A 3 15.01 -35.20 -38.39
C SER A 3 16.13 -34.26 -38.85
N ALA A 4 15.90 -32.94 -38.80
CA ALA A 4 16.93 -31.95 -39.07
C ALA A 4 17.92 -31.85 -37.88
N ARG A 5 19.03 -32.61 -37.95
CA ARG A 5 20.18 -32.41 -37.06
C ARG A 5 20.88 -31.10 -37.43
N ARG A 6 20.73 -30.08 -36.58
CA ARG A 6 21.52 -28.84 -36.64
C ARG A 6 23.00 -29.19 -36.40
N ARG A 7 23.83 -29.08 -37.44
CA ARG A 7 25.29 -29.17 -37.32
C ARG A 7 25.77 -27.91 -36.57
N ILE A 8 26.40 -28.12 -35.43
CA ILE A 8 27.16 -27.07 -34.73
C ILE A 8 28.45 -26.84 -35.56
N PRO A 9 28.83 -25.60 -35.89
CA PRO A 9 30.05 -25.31 -36.63
C PRO A 9 31.29 -25.81 -35.86
N ALA A 10 32.14 -26.59 -36.53
CA ALA A 10 33.35 -27.21 -35.98
C ALA A 10 34.52 -26.22 -35.75
N GLY A 11 34.23 -24.99 -35.30
CA GLY A 11 35.18 -23.88 -35.28
C GLY A 11 35.66 -23.40 -33.90
N TYR A 12 35.39 -24.12 -32.82
CA TYR A 12 35.95 -23.81 -31.49
C TYR A 12 36.77 -25.00 -30.99
N VAL A 13 37.97 -25.14 -31.55
CA VAL A 13 39.03 -25.93 -30.92
C VAL A 13 39.50 -25.12 -29.72
N LEU A 14 38.99 -25.45 -28.53
CA LEU A 14 39.62 -25.05 -27.28
C LEU A 14 40.99 -25.74 -27.26
N SER A 15 42.06 -24.97 -27.44
CA SER A 15 43.42 -25.47 -27.18
C SER A 15 43.44 -26.14 -25.81
N PRO A 16 44.03 -27.34 -25.68
CA PRO A 16 44.25 -27.93 -24.36
C PRO A 16 45.18 -27.00 -23.61
N LEU A 17 44.64 -26.24 -22.65
CA LEU A 17 45.44 -25.51 -21.67
C LEU A 17 46.30 -26.54 -20.96
N ALA A 18 47.60 -26.48 -21.27
CA ALA A 18 48.60 -27.33 -20.67
C ALA A 18 48.46 -27.33 -19.15
N THR A 19 48.41 -28.55 -18.62
CA THR A 19 48.53 -28.97 -17.24
C THR A 19 49.38 -28.04 -16.36
N THR A 20 48.73 -27.09 -15.69
CA THR A 20 49.20 -26.45 -14.45
C THR A 20 48.35 -26.97 -13.28
N GLY A 21 48.26 -28.30 -13.17
CA GLY A 21 47.35 -28.99 -12.25
C GLY A 21 47.66 -28.83 -10.76
N SER A 22 48.84 -28.32 -10.37
CA SER A 22 49.26 -28.26 -8.95
C SER A 22 49.10 -26.88 -8.29
N ALA A 23 48.93 -25.81 -9.07
CA ALA A 23 48.73 -24.45 -8.57
C ALA A 23 47.23 -24.09 -8.46
N VAL A 24 46.41 -24.52 -9.42
CA VAL A 24 44.96 -24.27 -9.42
C VAL A 24 44.24 -25.10 -8.35
N ALA A 25 44.71 -26.32 -8.07
CA ALA A 25 44.16 -27.15 -7.00
C ALA A 25 44.36 -26.49 -5.62
N ARG A 26 45.55 -25.94 -5.36
CA ARG A 26 45.86 -25.28 -4.08
C ARG A 26 45.11 -23.97 -3.86
N THR A 27 44.87 -23.15 -4.90
CA THR A 27 44.06 -21.93 -4.74
C THR A 27 42.57 -22.23 -4.52
N SER A 28 42.05 -23.35 -5.06
CA SER A 28 40.67 -23.76 -4.85
C SER A 28 40.38 -24.20 -3.41
N GLU A 29 41.33 -24.87 -2.73
CA GLU A 29 41.19 -25.30 -1.33
C GLU A 29 41.26 -24.12 -0.35
N THR A 30 42.12 -23.13 -0.61
CA THR A 30 42.19 -21.92 0.22
C THR A 30 40.95 -21.05 0.06
N ALA A 31 40.40 -20.96 -1.15
CA ALA A 31 39.15 -20.24 -1.42
C ALA A 31 37.93 -20.93 -0.79
N ALA A 32 37.89 -22.27 -0.78
CA ALA A 32 36.82 -23.05 -0.14
C ALA A 32 36.79 -22.90 1.40
N ARG A 33 37.92 -22.56 2.02
CA ARG A 33 38.04 -22.36 3.48
C ARG A 33 37.87 -20.91 3.93
N ALA A 34 37.86 -19.94 3.00
CA ALA A 34 37.56 -18.56 3.34
C ALA A 34 36.11 -18.48 3.81
N ARG A 35 35.89 -18.49 5.13
CA ARG A 35 34.56 -18.28 5.71
C ARG A 35 34.06 -16.94 5.14
N PRO A 36 32.89 -16.92 4.49
CA PRO A 36 32.34 -15.67 3.97
C PRO A 36 32.29 -14.69 5.14
N ALA A 37 32.79 -13.48 4.93
CA ALA A 37 32.76 -12.44 5.94
C ALA A 37 31.31 -12.32 6.45
N ARG A 38 31.08 -12.72 7.69
CA ARG A 38 29.77 -12.62 8.34
C ARG A 38 29.76 -11.31 9.12
N GLY A 39 28.69 -10.54 8.97
CA GLY A 39 28.48 -9.32 9.73
C GLY A 39 27.89 -8.18 8.92
N PRO A 40 27.51 -7.08 9.59
CA PRO A 40 26.83 -5.94 8.98
C PRO A 40 27.69 -5.26 7.91
N ARG A 41 29.01 -5.21 8.08
CA ARG A 41 29.94 -4.64 7.08
C ARG A 41 29.92 -5.42 5.75
N ALA A 42 29.90 -6.75 5.81
CA ALA A 42 29.83 -7.57 4.61
C ALA A 42 28.49 -7.43 3.90
N ALA A 43 27.38 -7.41 4.65
CA ALA A 43 26.05 -7.15 4.11
C ALA A 43 25.95 -5.77 3.45
N TRP A 44 26.56 -4.75 4.05
CA TRP A 44 26.63 -3.39 3.50
C TRP A 44 27.44 -3.33 2.20
N LEU A 45 28.62 -3.96 2.15
CA LEU A 45 29.43 -4.03 0.92
C LEU A 45 28.69 -4.75 -0.20
N ILE A 46 28.03 -5.86 0.11
CA ILE A 46 27.16 -6.60 -0.82
C ILE A 46 26.06 -5.68 -1.35
N TYR A 47 25.38 -4.95 -0.47
CA TYR A 47 24.35 -4.01 -0.86
C TYR A 47 24.92 -2.91 -1.78
N LEU A 48 26.07 -2.33 -1.46
CA LEU A 48 26.73 -1.36 -2.33
C LEU A 48 27.09 -1.92 -3.71
N MET A 49 27.51 -3.19 -3.79
CA MET A 49 27.77 -3.85 -5.07
C MET A 49 26.47 -4.03 -5.88
N ILE A 50 25.39 -4.44 -5.22
CA ILE A 50 24.05 -4.54 -5.81
C ILE A 50 23.60 -3.18 -6.37
N VAL A 51 23.72 -2.11 -5.57
CA VAL A 51 23.35 -0.74 -5.96
C VAL A 51 24.18 -0.26 -7.16
N ARG A 52 25.50 -0.45 -7.12
CA ARG A 52 26.42 -0.05 -8.19
C ARG A 52 26.20 -0.84 -9.49
N SER A 53 25.60 -2.02 -9.39
CA SER A 53 25.36 -2.88 -10.55
C SER A 53 24.16 -2.50 -11.41
N ALA A 54 23.32 -1.55 -10.99
CA ALA A 54 22.23 -1.09 -11.84
C ALA A 54 22.79 -0.48 -13.16
N PRO A 55 22.16 -0.71 -14.33
CA PRO A 55 22.67 -0.26 -15.64
C PRO A 55 22.79 1.27 -15.82
N LYS A 56 22.26 2.07 -14.89
CA LYS A 56 22.44 3.53 -14.79
C LYS A 56 23.16 3.94 -13.50
N GLY A 57 23.87 3.00 -12.90
CA GLY A 57 24.58 3.16 -11.63
C GLY A 57 23.67 3.51 -10.44
N PRO A 58 24.25 4.07 -9.36
CA PRO A 58 23.49 4.48 -8.18
C PRO A 58 22.52 5.63 -8.45
N ALA A 59 22.65 6.35 -9.57
CA ALA A 59 21.83 7.52 -9.89
C ALA A 59 20.34 7.20 -9.95
N LEU A 60 19.95 6.07 -10.56
CA LEU A 60 18.54 5.69 -10.62
C LEU A 60 17.97 5.40 -9.22
N LEU A 61 18.73 4.79 -8.33
CA LEU A 61 18.29 4.49 -6.98
C LEU A 61 18.18 5.77 -6.15
N ILE A 62 19.15 6.67 -6.28
CA ILE A 62 19.12 8.01 -5.65
C ILE A 62 17.89 8.79 -6.12
N LEU A 63 17.63 8.80 -7.44
CA LEU A 63 16.47 9.47 -8.02
C LEU A 63 15.15 8.83 -7.62
N SER A 64 15.09 7.49 -7.45
CA SER A 64 13.86 6.78 -7.08
C SER A 64 13.52 6.87 -5.58
N THR A 65 14.54 7.04 -4.74
CA THR A 65 14.39 7.14 -3.27
C THR A 65 13.42 8.25 -2.83
N PRO A 66 13.52 9.52 -3.28
CA PRO A 66 12.57 10.55 -2.89
C PRO A 66 11.13 10.24 -3.33
N PHE A 67 10.93 9.58 -4.48
CA PHE A 67 9.59 9.15 -4.89
C PHE A 67 9.05 8.04 -3.98
N LEU A 68 9.85 7.03 -3.63
CA LEU A 68 9.43 5.99 -2.68
C LEU A 68 9.11 6.55 -1.29
N LEU A 69 9.90 7.52 -0.81
CA LEU A 69 9.61 8.25 0.43
C LEU A 69 8.29 9.03 0.30
N LEU A 70 8.10 9.76 -0.80
CA LEU A 70 6.88 10.51 -1.06
C LEU A 70 5.66 9.58 -1.09
N PHE A 71 5.70 8.48 -1.83
CA PHE A 71 4.61 7.50 -1.87
C PHE A 71 4.34 6.88 -0.51
N GLY A 72 5.38 6.54 0.26
CA GLY A 72 5.22 6.14 1.66
C GLY A 72 4.48 7.21 2.49
N ALA A 73 4.86 8.47 2.36
CA ALA A 73 4.22 9.58 3.05
C ALA A 73 2.76 9.79 2.59
N LEU A 74 2.46 9.68 1.29
CA LEU A 74 1.09 9.75 0.77
C LEU A 74 0.22 8.64 1.37
N LEU A 75 0.74 7.41 1.47
CA LEU A 75 0.04 6.27 2.08
C LEU A 75 -0.26 6.47 3.57
N SER A 76 0.43 7.38 4.26
CA SER A 76 0.11 7.73 5.66
C SER A 76 -1.19 8.53 5.80
N GLY A 77 -1.71 9.11 4.70
CA GLY A 77 -2.81 10.08 4.73
C GLY A 77 -2.33 11.53 4.67
N LEU A 78 -1.03 11.77 4.40
CA LEU A 78 -0.49 13.12 4.28
C LEU A 78 -1.25 13.97 3.25
N LEU A 79 -1.65 13.38 2.13
CA LEU A 79 -2.41 14.08 1.10
C LEU A 79 -3.80 14.48 1.59
N GLN A 80 -4.52 13.59 2.28
CA GLN A 80 -5.79 13.91 2.93
C GLN A 80 -5.66 15.16 3.81
N ARG A 81 -4.53 15.29 4.50
CA ARG A 81 -4.33 16.44 5.37
C ARG A 81 -4.06 17.74 4.61
N LEU A 82 -3.36 17.66 3.48
CA LEU A 82 -3.05 18.82 2.63
C LEU A 82 -4.23 19.21 1.72
N ALA A 83 -5.06 18.23 1.35
CA ALA A 83 -6.21 18.36 0.48
C ALA A 83 -7.31 17.39 0.96
N PRO A 84 -8.19 17.81 1.88
CA PRO A 84 -9.21 16.97 2.52
C PRO A 84 -10.13 16.21 1.55
N ASP A 85 -10.36 16.79 0.37
CA ASP A 85 -11.23 16.21 -0.66
C ASP A 85 -10.51 15.25 -1.60
N SER A 86 -9.17 15.18 -1.52
CA SER A 86 -8.30 14.48 -2.47
C SER A 86 -7.77 13.16 -1.94
N ASP A 87 -8.50 12.52 -1.02
CA ASP A 87 -8.00 11.32 -0.39
C ASP A 87 -8.31 10.07 -1.22
N LEU A 88 -7.21 9.45 -1.63
CA LEU A 88 -7.12 8.32 -2.56
C LEU A 88 -5.92 7.46 -2.15
N ARG A 89 -5.65 7.35 -0.84
CA ARG A 89 -4.51 6.57 -0.32
C ARG A 89 -4.45 5.15 -0.92
N PHE A 90 -5.60 4.52 -1.17
CA PHE A 90 -5.69 3.21 -1.79
C PHE A 90 -5.34 3.19 -3.28
N ALA A 91 -5.65 4.26 -4.01
CA ALA A 91 -5.24 4.39 -5.40
C ALA A 91 -3.71 4.46 -5.52
N TYR A 92 -3.00 4.88 -4.47
CA TYR A 92 -1.54 4.91 -4.46
C TYR A 92 -0.87 3.57 -4.12
N LEU A 93 -1.61 2.53 -3.67
CA LEU A 93 -1.02 1.21 -3.38
C LEU A 93 -0.38 0.56 -4.63
N PRO A 94 -1.08 0.46 -5.78
CA PRO A 94 -0.50 -0.13 -6.98
C PRO A 94 0.67 0.69 -7.53
N MET A 95 0.58 2.03 -7.45
CA MET A 95 1.67 2.91 -7.85
C MET A 95 2.91 2.74 -6.95
N THR A 96 2.72 2.58 -5.65
CA THR A 96 3.81 2.28 -4.71
C THR A 96 4.49 0.95 -5.03
N ALA A 97 3.69 -0.09 -5.32
CA ALA A 97 4.21 -1.38 -5.75
C ALA A 97 4.93 -1.29 -7.12
N TYR A 98 4.39 -0.52 -8.05
CA TYR A 98 5.04 -0.21 -9.34
C TYR A 98 6.41 0.44 -9.10
N MET A 99 6.51 1.45 -8.22
CA MET A 99 7.78 2.12 -7.94
C MET A 99 8.78 1.18 -7.25
N ALA A 100 8.31 0.34 -6.32
CA ALA A 100 9.16 -0.68 -5.70
C ALA A 100 9.68 -1.70 -6.73
N LEU A 101 8.83 -2.12 -7.67
CA LEU A 101 9.23 -3.02 -8.75
C LEU A 101 10.21 -2.33 -9.71
N ALA A 102 9.94 -1.08 -10.10
CA ALA A 102 10.82 -0.27 -10.95
C ALA A 102 12.18 0.01 -10.29
N PHE A 103 12.23 0.06 -8.96
CA PHE A 103 13.47 0.13 -8.19
C PHE A 103 14.29 -1.17 -8.28
N VAL A 104 13.62 -2.34 -8.23
CA VAL A 104 14.26 -3.66 -8.24
C VAL A 104 14.62 -4.13 -9.66
N ALA A 105 13.80 -3.81 -10.66
CA ALA A 105 13.91 -4.33 -12.02
C ALA A 105 15.24 -4.05 -12.74
N PRO A 106 15.90 -2.89 -12.59
CA PRO A 106 17.23 -2.64 -13.17
C PRO A 106 18.29 -3.61 -12.67
N VAL A 107 18.22 -3.99 -11.39
CA VAL A 107 19.16 -4.95 -10.81
C VAL A 107 18.83 -6.36 -11.27
N LEU A 108 17.54 -6.71 -11.38
CA LEU A 108 17.11 -7.97 -12.01
C LEU A 108 17.64 -8.12 -13.44
N ALA A 109 17.69 -7.02 -14.20
CA ALA A 109 18.18 -7.00 -15.57
C ALA A 109 19.71 -7.19 -15.68
N ASN A 110 20.46 -7.00 -14.59
CA ASN A 110 21.92 -7.12 -14.55
C ASN A 110 22.41 -8.12 -13.49
N LEU A 111 21.64 -9.18 -13.19
CA LEU A 111 21.99 -10.12 -12.11
C LEU A 111 23.40 -10.74 -12.22
N ARG A 112 23.99 -10.87 -13.42
CA ARG A 112 25.36 -11.38 -13.63
C ARG A 112 26.42 -10.72 -12.76
N THR A 113 26.28 -9.43 -12.47
CA THR A 113 27.27 -8.69 -11.67
C THR A 113 27.17 -9.02 -10.18
N VAL A 114 26.04 -9.58 -9.75
CA VAL A 114 25.78 -10.00 -8.37
C VAL A 114 25.75 -11.53 -8.22
N ASP A 115 25.72 -12.28 -9.32
CA ASP A 115 25.75 -13.75 -9.35
C ASP A 115 27.06 -14.33 -8.80
N ALA A 116 28.16 -13.59 -8.87
CA ALA A 116 29.44 -13.99 -8.29
C ALA A 116 29.48 -13.88 -6.75
N LEU A 117 28.46 -13.25 -6.14
CA LEU A 117 28.41 -13.11 -4.68
C LEU A 117 28.06 -14.47 -4.04
N PRO A 118 28.67 -14.82 -2.90
CA PRO A 118 28.42 -16.09 -2.20
C PRO A 118 27.09 -16.07 -1.43
N LEU A 119 25.99 -15.79 -2.14
CA LEU A 119 24.66 -15.62 -1.61
C LEU A 119 23.69 -16.60 -2.28
N GLY A 120 22.87 -17.26 -1.46
CA GLY A 120 21.73 -18.00 -1.99
C GLY A 120 20.73 -17.05 -2.67
N ARG A 121 20.05 -17.53 -3.71
CA ARG A 121 19.07 -16.75 -4.49
C ARG A 121 17.99 -16.11 -3.64
N SER A 122 17.49 -16.79 -2.61
CA SER A 122 16.50 -16.22 -1.68
C SER A 122 17.05 -15.04 -0.88
N ARG A 123 18.31 -15.11 -0.43
CA ARG A 123 18.95 -13.98 0.28
C ARG A 123 19.17 -12.81 -0.65
N LEU A 124 19.57 -13.07 -1.90
CA LEU A 124 19.69 -12.04 -2.91
C LEU A 124 18.34 -11.37 -3.16
N LEU A 125 17.25 -12.14 -3.34
CA LEU A 125 15.90 -11.59 -3.49
C LEU A 125 15.54 -10.68 -2.31
N LEU A 126 15.77 -11.13 -1.08
CA LEU A 126 15.51 -10.33 0.12
C LEU A 126 16.34 -9.03 0.13
N LEU A 127 17.62 -9.09 -0.21
CA LEU A 127 18.49 -7.91 -0.29
C LEU A 127 18.08 -6.92 -1.39
N LEU A 128 17.38 -7.40 -2.43
CA LEU A 128 16.84 -6.56 -3.49
C LEU A 128 15.53 -5.89 -3.06
N THR A 129 14.62 -6.62 -2.41
CA THR A 129 13.27 -6.13 -2.10
C THR A 129 13.17 -5.41 -0.76
N LEU A 130 14.02 -5.73 0.21
CA LEU A 130 13.99 -5.09 1.52
C LEU A 130 14.26 -3.58 1.48
N PRO A 131 15.26 -3.05 0.73
CA PRO A 131 15.53 -1.62 0.66
C PRO A 131 14.34 -0.75 0.25
N PRO A 132 13.63 -1.01 -0.89
CA PRO A 132 12.48 -0.18 -1.25
C PRO A 132 11.35 -0.27 -0.21
N LEU A 133 11.12 -1.45 0.40
CA LEU A 133 10.12 -1.59 1.47
C LEU A 133 10.48 -0.77 2.72
N LEU A 134 11.76 -0.74 3.11
CA LEU A 134 12.23 0.10 4.21
C LEU A 134 12.12 1.59 3.89
N ILE A 135 12.41 2.01 2.65
CA ILE A 135 12.25 3.40 2.21
C ILE A 135 10.78 3.81 2.27
N ILE A 136 9.87 2.99 1.74
CA ILE A 136 8.42 3.24 1.81
C ILE A 136 7.96 3.33 3.28
N THR A 137 8.42 2.42 4.13
CA THR A 137 8.10 2.43 5.56
C THR A 137 8.60 3.72 6.23
N ALA A 138 9.83 4.16 5.91
CA ALA A 138 10.38 5.41 6.42
C ALA A 138 9.57 6.62 5.95
N GLY A 139 9.14 6.65 4.69
CA GLY A 139 8.26 7.69 4.15
C GLY A 139 6.92 7.74 4.89
N TYR A 140 6.30 6.58 5.12
CA TYR A 140 5.05 6.48 5.88
C TYR A 140 5.23 6.99 7.31
N LEU A 141 6.26 6.53 8.02
CA LEU A 141 6.54 6.98 9.38
C LEU A 141 6.82 8.48 9.42
N GLY A 142 7.55 9.02 8.45
CA GLY A 142 7.77 10.45 8.29
C GLY A 142 6.47 11.23 8.11
N GLY A 143 5.54 10.73 7.28
CA GLY A 143 4.21 11.32 7.12
C GLY A 143 3.38 11.30 8.41
N VAL A 144 3.37 10.17 9.13
CA VAL A 144 2.70 10.07 10.44
C VAL A 144 3.30 11.02 11.47
N LEU A 145 4.63 11.07 11.59
CA LEU A 145 5.31 11.97 12.53
C LEU A 145 5.05 13.44 12.18
N TRP A 146 5.10 13.79 10.89
CA TRP A 146 4.78 15.14 10.43
C TRP A 146 3.33 15.54 10.77
N MET A 147 2.39 14.61 10.60
CA MET A 147 0.99 14.83 11.00
C MET A 147 0.82 14.90 12.51
N GLY A 148 1.55 14.10 13.29
CA GLY A 148 1.46 14.11 14.75
C GLY A 148 2.14 15.32 15.41
N ALA A 149 3.18 15.87 14.78
CA ALA A 149 3.94 17.02 15.27
C ALA A 149 3.24 18.36 15.05
N ARG A 150 2.25 18.41 14.15
CA ARG A 150 1.39 19.58 13.98
C ARG A 150 0.14 19.35 14.81
N ASP A 151 -0.29 20.37 15.56
CA ASP A 151 -1.59 20.40 16.23
C ASP A 151 -2.69 20.52 15.18
N PHE A 152 -2.84 19.44 14.44
CA PHE A 152 -3.86 19.29 13.48
C PHE A 152 -5.15 19.01 14.24
N GLU A 153 -6.10 19.92 14.03
CA GLU A 153 -7.46 19.76 14.50
C GLU A 153 -7.92 18.34 14.23
N LEU A 154 -8.28 17.65 15.31
CA LEU A 154 -8.88 16.32 15.26
C LEU A 154 -9.98 16.33 14.20
N PRO A 155 -10.18 15.21 13.48
CA PRO A 155 -11.17 15.18 12.42
C PRO A 155 -12.52 15.51 13.05
N ARG A 156 -13.03 16.72 12.76
CA ARG A 156 -14.09 17.37 13.53
C ARG A 156 -15.42 16.68 13.24
N ILE A 157 -16.14 16.30 14.29
CA ILE A 157 -17.56 16.01 14.18
C ILE A 157 -18.26 17.37 14.09
N VAL A 158 -18.87 17.67 12.95
CA VAL A 158 -19.52 18.96 12.70
C VAL A 158 -20.98 18.71 12.44
N TYR A 159 -21.87 19.38 13.17
CA TYR A 159 -23.28 19.39 12.81
C TYR A 159 -23.51 20.53 11.83
N VAL A 160 -24.04 20.23 10.65
CA VAL A 160 -24.24 21.22 9.58
C VAL A 160 -25.73 21.48 9.40
N GLU A 161 -26.08 22.75 9.25
CA GLU A 161 -27.48 23.20 9.17
C GLU A 161 -27.94 23.55 7.76
N GLU A 162 -27.04 23.54 6.77
CA GLU A 162 -27.33 23.90 5.38
C GLU A 162 -28.11 22.80 4.66
N ASP A 163 -29.20 23.18 3.97
CA ASP A 163 -30.23 22.33 3.36
C ASP A 163 -29.79 20.93 2.91
N GLU A 164 -28.98 20.82 1.86
CA GLU A 164 -28.54 19.53 1.29
C GLU A 164 -27.54 18.77 2.17
N ASN A 165 -26.99 19.44 3.19
CA ASN A 165 -25.94 18.97 4.08
C ASN A 165 -26.43 18.82 5.53
N TYR A 166 -27.74 18.91 5.77
CA TYR A 166 -28.30 18.88 7.11
C TYR A 166 -27.87 17.63 7.89
N GLY A 167 -27.37 17.87 9.11
CA GLY A 167 -27.08 16.86 10.10
C GLY A 167 -25.60 16.65 10.39
N LEU A 168 -25.32 15.52 11.05
CA LEU A 168 -24.00 15.22 11.60
C LEU A 168 -23.01 14.79 10.50
N ARG A 169 -21.95 15.57 10.29
CA ARG A 169 -20.79 15.19 9.49
C ARG A 169 -19.79 14.45 10.38
N VAL A 170 -19.40 13.27 9.92
CA VAL A 170 -18.42 12.42 10.60
C VAL A 170 -17.25 12.12 9.66
N PRO A 171 -16.04 11.91 10.21
CA PRO A 171 -14.88 11.49 9.44
C PRO A 171 -15.12 10.21 8.62
N GLN A 172 -14.47 10.08 7.47
CA GLN A 172 -14.65 8.96 6.55
C GLN A 172 -14.43 7.58 7.21
N PHE A 173 -13.47 7.44 8.14
CA PHE A 173 -13.22 6.18 8.84
C PHE A 173 -14.39 5.69 9.71
N MET A 174 -15.38 6.55 9.95
CA MET A 174 -16.59 6.25 10.71
C MET A 174 -17.72 5.70 9.84
N TRP A 175 -17.61 5.83 8.52
CA TRP A 175 -18.54 5.22 7.57
C TRP A 175 -18.36 3.71 7.54
N ARG A 176 -19.42 3.00 7.13
CA ARG A 176 -19.48 1.54 7.09
C ARG A 176 -19.97 1.09 5.73
N MET A 177 -19.58 -0.11 5.31
CA MET A 177 -20.06 -0.71 4.06
C MET A 177 -21.18 -1.73 4.31
N ALA A 178 -22.27 -1.66 3.58
CA ALA A 178 -23.29 -2.72 3.49
C ALA A 178 -23.13 -3.38 2.12
N TRP A 179 -22.76 -4.66 2.10
CA TRP A 179 -22.38 -5.38 0.87
C TRP A 179 -23.59 -5.82 0.04
N ASP A 180 -24.71 -6.04 0.72
CA ASP A 180 -26.03 -6.39 0.20
C ASP A 180 -26.85 -5.15 -0.21
N GLY A 181 -26.35 -3.95 0.05
CA GLY A 181 -27.07 -2.70 -0.18
C GLY A 181 -28.03 -2.34 0.96
N GLU A 182 -28.19 -3.20 1.96
CA GLU A 182 -29.14 -3.02 3.07
C GLU A 182 -28.41 -2.47 4.30
N ALA A 183 -28.32 -1.13 4.38
CA ALA A 183 -27.74 -0.49 5.55
C ALA A 183 -28.68 -0.63 6.77
N PRO A 184 -28.18 -1.11 7.92
CA PRO A 184 -29.00 -1.23 9.12
C PRO A 184 -29.49 0.15 9.57
N PRO A 185 -30.76 0.29 9.99
CA PRO A 185 -31.26 1.54 10.52
C PRO A 185 -30.55 1.86 11.83
N ALA A 186 -30.46 3.15 12.14
CA ALA A 186 -29.99 3.56 13.44
C ALA A 186 -31.19 3.60 14.40
N VAL A 187 -31.12 2.78 15.46
CA VAL A 187 -32.21 2.59 16.43
C VAL A 187 -31.73 3.06 17.80
N ALA A 188 -32.39 4.08 18.35
CA ALA A 188 -32.11 4.59 19.68
C ALA A 188 -32.63 3.65 20.78
N PRO A 189 -32.05 3.68 22.00
CA PRO A 189 -32.46 2.82 23.11
C PRO A 189 -33.95 2.94 23.50
N TRP A 190 -34.59 4.08 23.23
CA TRP A 190 -36.01 4.33 23.49
C TRP A 190 -36.93 4.02 22.30
N GLY A 191 -36.41 3.37 21.25
CA GLY A 191 -37.21 2.86 20.12
C GLY A 191 -37.34 3.78 18.92
N GLU A 192 -36.91 5.04 18.99
CA GLU A 192 -36.86 5.90 17.80
C GLU A 192 -35.85 5.36 16.79
N SER A 193 -36.27 5.23 15.53
CA SER A 193 -35.47 4.63 14.47
C SER A 193 -35.54 5.43 13.19
N HIS A 194 -34.39 5.55 12.52
CA HIS A 194 -34.28 6.24 11.23
C HIS A 194 -33.41 5.43 10.25
N PRO A 195 -33.72 5.47 8.94
CA PRO A 195 -32.87 4.85 7.93
C PRO A 195 -31.49 5.53 7.91
N ALA A 196 -30.45 4.74 7.68
CA ALA A 196 -29.11 5.28 7.51
C ALA A 196 -28.98 6.01 6.16
N MET A 197 -28.24 7.12 6.13
CA MET A 197 -27.85 7.74 4.88
C MET A 197 -26.89 6.80 4.14
N THR A 198 -27.30 6.35 2.95
CA THR A 198 -26.53 5.44 2.08
C THR A 198 -26.05 6.15 0.82
N ILE A 199 -24.87 5.76 0.33
CA ILE A 199 -24.31 6.21 -0.94
C ILE A 199 -23.75 4.96 -1.65
N PRO A 200 -24.09 4.71 -2.92
CA PRO A 200 -23.54 3.58 -3.65
C PRO A 200 -22.02 3.70 -3.78
N VAL A 201 -21.30 2.58 -3.63
CA VAL A 201 -19.83 2.58 -3.80
C VAL A 201 -19.45 2.86 -5.25
N ILE A 202 -20.21 2.26 -6.16
CA ILE A 202 -20.19 2.50 -7.60
C ILE A 202 -21.65 2.64 -8.02
N GLU A 203 -21.99 3.65 -8.81
CA GLU A 203 -23.33 3.87 -9.34
C GLU A 203 -23.86 2.60 -10.03
N GLY A 204 -25.05 2.15 -9.64
CA GLY A 204 -25.69 0.92 -10.12
C GLY A 204 -25.17 -0.38 -9.49
N ALA A 205 -24.19 -0.35 -8.59
CA ALA A 205 -23.73 -1.53 -7.86
C ALA A 205 -24.49 -1.71 -6.53
N THR A 206 -24.62 -2.97 -6.08
CA THR A 206 -25.26 -3.33 -4.81
C THR A 206 -24.57 -2.75 -3.57
N PRO A 207 -23.24 -2.77 -3.44
CA PRO A 207 -22.62 -2.32 -2.20
C PRO A 207 -22.78 -0.81 -2.00
N VAL A 208 -23.18 -0.42 -0.78
CA VAL A 208 -23.29 0.98 -0.37
C VAL A 208 -22.38 1.26 0.82
N ILE A 209 -21.84 2.48 0.90
CA ILE A 209 -21.39 3.00 2.18
C ILE A 209 -22.54 3.70 2.88
N TYR A 210 -22.55 3.67 4.21
CA TYR A 210 -23.56 4.33 5.01
C TYR A 210 -22.96 5.02 6.23
N LYS A 211 -23.64 6.08 6.66
CA LYS A 211 -23.31 6.85 7.86
C LYS A 211 -24.08 6.27 9.06
N PRO A 212 -23.45 5.55 10.00
CA PRO A 212 -24.16 4.94 11.13
C PRO A 212 -24.63 5.95 12.20
N TYR A 213 -24.30 7.22 12.00
CA TYR A 213 -24.65 8.36 12.85
C TYR A 213 -25.57 9.35 12.11
N THR A 214 -26.56 8.83 11.38
CA THR A 214 -27.49 9.65 10.59
C THR A 214 -28.46 10.41 11.47
N THR A 215 -28.67 11.69 11.17
CA THR A 215 -29.57 12.63 11.87
C THR A 215 -30.49 13.27 10.83
N PRO A 216 -31.54 12.57 10.36
CA PRO A 216 -32.40 13.09 9.32
C PRO A 216 -33.29 14.23 9.83
N VAL A 217 -33.87 14.98 8.91
CA VAL A 217 -34.93 15.96 9.24
C VAL A 217 -36.10 15.24 9.90
N GLY A 218 -36.64 15.81 10.98
CA GLY A 218 -37.74 15.22 11.75
C GLY A 218 -37.30 14.28 12.88
N ALA A 219 -36.00 14.02 13.03
CA ALA A 219 -35.49 13.31 14.20
C ALA A 219 -35.65 14.15 15.48
N SER A 220 -35.93 13.49 16.60
CA SER A 220 -36.07 14.18 17.88
C SER A 220 -34.75 14.79 18.34
N ARG A 221 -34.82 15.84 19.17
CA ARG A 221 -33.63 16.44 19.80
C ARG A 221 -32.82 15.40 20.59
N ALA A 222 -33.50 14.49 21.29
CA ALA A 222 -32.86 13.41 22.04
C ALA A 222 -32.10 12.46 21.10
N TYR A 223 -32.68 12.12 19.94
CA TYR A 223 -32.05 11.24 18.96
C TYR A 223 -30.82 11.86 18.33
N VAL A 224 -30.90 13.13 17.94
CA VAL A 224 -29.74 13.86 17.40
C VAL A 224 -28.62 13.93 18.42
N ALA A 225 -28.93 14.25 19.68
CA ALA A 225 -27.95 14.27 20.76
C ALA A 225 -27.29 12.90 20.97
N TRP A 226 -28.08 11.83 20.92
CA TRP A 226 -27.58 10.46 21.02
C TRP A 226 -26.66 10.07 19.85
N GLN A 227 -26.95 10.52 18.62
CA GLN A 227 -26.06 10.30 17.49
C GLN A 227 -24.74 11.05 17.62
N ILE A 228 -24.78 12.31 18.05
CA ILE A 228 -23.60 13.12 18.34
C ILE A 228 -22.76 12.43 19.43
N TRP A 229 -23.40 12.01 20.52
CA TRP A 229 -22.77 11.27 21.60
C TRP A 229 -22.08 9.99 21.12
N ARG A 230 -22.77 9.15 20.33
CA ARG A 230 -22.20 7.92 19.76
C ARG A 230 -20.99 8.20 18.88
N ALA A 231 -21.07 9.22 18.03
CA ALA A 231 -19.97 9.60 17.16
C ALA A 231 -18.78 10.14 17.97
N ALA A 232 -19.03 11.04 18.94
CA ALA A 232 -18.00 11.60 19.80
C ALA A 232 -17.35 10.54 20.69
N ARG A 233 -18.13 9.58 21.20
CA ARG A 233 -17.62 8.43 21.97
C ARG A 233 -16.73 7.54 21.10
N ALA A 234 -17.13 7.27 19.86
CA ALA A 234 -16.35 6.45 18.95
C ALA A 234 -15.06 7.13 18.47
N SER A 235 -15.04 8.45 18.32
CA SER A 235 -13.87 9.21 17.84
C SER A 235 -12.92 9.62 18.96
N TYR A 236 -13.45 10.00 20.11
CA TYR A 236 -12.70 10.70 21.15
C TYR A 236 -12.81 10.07 22.54
N GLY A 237 -13.67 9.06 22.73
CA GLY A 237 -13.93 8.50 24.05
C GLY A 237 -14.67 9.47 24.99
N THR A 238 -15.58 10.29 24.44
CA THR A 238 -16.25 11.40 25.16
C THR A 238 -16.79 11.02 26.55
N PRO A 239 -16.59 11.89 27.57
CA PRO A 239 -17.21 11.74 28.88
C PRO A 239 -18.64 12.30 28.95
N LEU A 240 -19.05 13.16 28.01
CA LEU A 240 -20.38 13.77 28.02
C LEU A 240 -21.46 12.73 27.73
N THR A 241 -22.60 12.88 28.37
CA THR A 241 -23.83 12.13 28.10
C THR A 241 -24.61 12.76 26.95
N HIS A 242 -25.52 12.00 26.34
CA HIS A 242 -26.37 12.54 25.28
C HIS A 242 -27.39 13.55 25.81
N GLU A 243 -27.82 13.43 27.06
CA GLU A 243 -28.68 14.37 27.76
C GLU A 243 -27.98 15.74 27.92
N GLU A 244 -26.75 15.75 28.40
CA GLU A 244 -25.94 16.97 28.48
C GLU A 244 -25.74 17.61 27.09
N ILE A 245 -25.56 16.78 26.05
CA ILE A 245 -25.45 17.29 24.67
C ILE A 245 -26.76 17.97 24.24
N ALA A 246 -27.89 17.32 24.50
CA ALA A 246 -29.22 17.83 24.15
C ALA A 246 -29.56 19.15 24.85
N GLU A 247 -29.20 19.26 26.13
CA GLU A 247 -29.50 20.43 26.95
C GLU A 247 -28.59 21.61 26.64
N ARG A 248 -27.28 21.36 26.51
CA ARG A 248 -26.27 22.42 26.41
C ARG A 248 -26.04 22.93 25.00
N TYR A 249 -26.29 22.11 23.98
CA TYR A 249 -25.86 22.44 22.63
C TYR A 249 -26.95 22.34 21.58
N LEU A 250 -28.12 21.76 21.89
CA LEU A 250 -29.18 21.57 20.91
C LEU A 250 -30.45 22.32 21.30
N TRP A 251 -31.14 22.81 20.28
CA TRP A 251 -32.50 23.31 20.38
C TRP A 251 -33.29 22.85 19.16
N THR A 252 -34.62 22.96 19.23
CA THR A 252 -35.51 22.62 18.12
C THR A 252 -36.14 23.89 17.61
N ASP A 253 -35.99 24.17 16.32
CA ASP A 253 -36.59 25.35 15.68
C ASP A 253 -38.11 25.19 15.49
N PRO A 254 -38.84 26.28 15.18
CA PRO A 254 -40.28 26.22 14.92
C PRO A 254 -40.66 25.26 13.78
N GLU A 255 -39.74 25.00 12.85
CA GLU A 255 -39.89 24.05 11.75
C GLU A 255 -39.66 22.59 12.17
N GLY A 256 -39.33 22.33 13.44
CA GLY A 256 -39.07 21.00 13.98
C GLY A 256 -37.69 20.44 13.64
N LYS A 257 -36.77 21.25 13.09
CA LYS A 257 -35.37 20.86 12.87
C LYS A 257 -34.58 21.06 14.16
N VAL A 258 -33.76 20.07 14.48
CA VAL A 258 -32.77 20.20 15.55
C VAL A 258 -31.59 21.01 15.04
N ARG A 259 -31.21 22.04 15.80
CA ARG A 259 -30.12 22.98 15.50
C ARG A 259 -29.14 23.09 16.65
N LEU A 260 -27.95 23.59 16.36
CA LEU A 260 -26.98 23.94 17.38
C LEU A 260 -27.35 25.28 18.04
N GLN A 261 -27.13 25.38 19.35
CA GLN A 261 -27.29 26.65 20.06
C GLN A 261 -26.21 27.67 19.65
N ASP A 262 -25.00 27.18 19.38
CA ASP A 262 -23.86 27.96 18.88
C ASP A 262 -23.55 27.63 17.41
N ALA A 263 -22.84 28.51 16.71
CA ALA A 263 -22.50 28.34 15.29
C ALA A 263 -21.71 27.05 14.99
N PHE A 264 -21.09 26.44 16.00
CA PHE A 264 -20.39 25.18 15.88
C PHE A 264 -20.46 24.39 17.19
N LEU A 265 -20.62 23.07 17.08
CA LEU A 265 -20.37 22.17 18.19
C LEU A 265 -18.87 21.93 18.28
N GLU A 266 -18.16 22.82 18.96
CA GLU A 266 -16.82 22.52 19.40
C GLU A 266 -16.93 21.69 20.68
N LEU A 267 -16.56 20.40 20.58
CA LEU A 267 -16.31 19.54 21.74
C LEU A 267 -14.82 19.51 22.16
N PRO A 268 -14.10 20.61 22.47
CA PRO A 268 -12.75 20.55 22.99
C PRO A 268 -12.80 20.79 24.50
N HIS A 269 -12.65 19.75 25.33
CA HIS A 269 -12.35 19.97 26.75
C HIS A 269 -11.04 19.28 27.13
N ALA A 270 -10.21 20.03 27.85
CA ALA A 270 -8.96 19.57 28.44
C ALA A 270 -9.20 18.25 29.20
N GLY A 271 -8.42 17.22 28.87
CA GLY A 271 -8.55 15.89 29.48
C GLY A 271 -9.00 14.79 28.52
N TRP A 272 -9.35 15.11 27.28
CA TRP A 272 -9.60 14.11 26.25
C TRP A 272 -8.28 13.42 25.91
N VAL A 273 -8.10 12.20 26.41
CA VAL A 273 -7.00 11.34 25.98
C VAL A 273 -7.16 11.21 24.48
N ARG A 274 -6.15 11.65 23.69
CA ARG A 274 -6.09 11.33 22.26
C ARG A 274 -6.27 9.82 22.17
N GLY A 275 -7.49 9.36 21.88
CA GLY A 275 -7.73 7.95 21.57
C GLY A 275 -6.71 7.61 20.49
N ALA A 276 -5.95 6.54 20.69
CA ALA A 276 -4.91 6.10 19.76
C ALA A 276 -5.42 6.34 18.35
N SER A 277 -4.77 7.26 17.63
CA SER A 277 -5.34 7.92 16.46
C SER A 277 -6.02 6.89 15.56
N SER A 278 -7.24 7.21 15.10
CA SER A 278 -8.07 6.33 14.25
C SER A 278 -7.38 5.89 12.94
N THR A 279 -6.15 6.35 12.70
CA THR A 279 -5.17 5.81 11.76
C THR A 279 -4.79 4.35 11.97
N GLY A 280 -5.30 3.65 12.99
CA GLY A 280 -5.27 2.18 13.13
C GLY A 280 -3.94 1.50 12.77
N PRO A 281 -3.93 0.19 12.50
CA PRO A 281 -2.79 -0.48 11.90
C PRO A 281 -2.88 -0.38 10.35
N PHE A 282 -3.06 0.82 9.79
CA PHE A 282 -3.07 0.98 8.32
C PHE A 282 -1.71 0.63 7.70
N LEU A 283 -0.61 1.01 8.37
CA LEU A 283 0.76 0.70 7.92
C LEU A 283 0.97 -0.79 7.61
N PRO A 284 0.75 -1.73 8.55
CA PRO A 284 1.02 -3.13 8.28
C PRO A 284 0.18 -3.65 7.12
N VAL A 285 -1.11 -3.34 7.04
CA VAL A 285 -1.96 -3.80 5.93
C VAL A 285 -1.49 -3.22 4.60
N THR A 286 -1.13 -1.94 4.54
CA THR A 286 -0.53 -1.31 3.37
C THR A 286 0.78 -1.99 2.97
N MET A 287 1.66 -2.30 3.94
CA MET A 287 2.90 -3.04 3.68
C MET A 287 2.64 -4.46 3.17
N ALA A 288 1.62 -5.16 3.69
CA ALA A 288 1.22 -6.46 3.18
C ALA A 288 0.80 -6.37 1.71
N LEU A 289 -0.08 -5.41 1.37
CA LEU A 289 -0.59 -5.25 0.01
C LEU A 289 0.54 -4.89 -0.98
N VAL A 290 1.40 -3.94 -0.63
CA VAL A 290 2.57 -3.58 -1.44
C VAL A 290 3.53 -4.77 -1.59
N SER A 291 3.78 -5.52 -0.51
CA SER A 291 4.65 -6.70 -0.53
C SER A 291 4.08 -7.81 -1.40
N VAL A 292 2.78 -8.08 -1.30
CA VAL A 292 2.09 -9.08 -2.14
C VAL A 292 2.19 -8.69 -3.61
N MET A 293 1.86 -7.44 -3.96
CA MET A 293 1.97 -6.96 -5.35
C MET A 293 3.42 -7.05 -5.87
N LEU A 294 4.40 -6.67 -5.05
CA LEU A 294 5.82 -6.77 -5.40
C LEU A 294 6.26 -8.22 -5.63
N TYR A 295 6.00 -9.11 -4.68
CA TYR A 295 6.47 -10.50 -4.76
C TYR A 295 5.71 -11.31 -5.80
N VAL A 296 4.40 -11.13 -5.96
CA VAL A 296 3.62 -11.72 -7.06
C VAL A 296 4.13 -11.21 -8.41
N GLY A 297 4.42 -9.90 -8.51
CA GLY A 297 5.04 -9.32 -9.69
C GLY A 297 6.39 -9.95 -10.03
N ILE A 298 7.26 -10.13 -9.04
CA ILE A 298 8.55 -10.83 -9.21
C ILE A 298 8.32 -12.29 -9.62
N ALA A 299 7.40 -13.01 -8.98
CA ALA A 299 7.09 -14.40 -9.31
C ALA A 299 6.59 -14.56 -10.75
N PHE A 300 5.80 -13.59 -11.24
CA PHE A 300 5.31 -13.54 -12.60
C PHE A 300 6.40 -13.17 -13.61
N TYR A 301 7.26 -12.20 -13.30
CA TYR A 301 8.30 -11.70 -14.20
C TYR A 301 9.53 -12.62 -14.27
N ALA A 302 9.96 -13.20 -13.14
CA ALA A 302 11.21 -13.97 -13.02
C ALA A 302 11.36 -15.11 -14.05
N PRO A 303 10.32 -15.90 -14.39
CA PRO A 303 10.42 -16.92 -15.43
C PRO A 303 10.72 -16.35 -16.83
N GLY A 304 10.55 -15.05 -17.05
CA GLY A 304 10.95 -14.36 -18.27
C GLY A 304 12.46 -14.19 -18.37
N VAL A 305 13.16 -14.07 -17.25
CA VAL A 305 14.61 -13.80 -17.19
C VAL A 305 15.42 -15.11 -17.19
N ARG A 306 15.02 -16.10 -17.99
CA ARG A 306 15.79 -17.35 -18.17
C ARG A 306 16.61 -17.32 -19.45
N ALA A 307 17.68 -18.11 -19.52
CA ALA A 307 18.38 -18.32 -20.78
C ALA A 307 17.41 -18.89 -21.84
N GLY A 308 17.58 -18.44 -23.08
CA GLY A 308 16.73 -18.87 -24.20
C GLY A 308 15.37 -18.16 -24.30
N VAL A 309 14.94 -17.37 -23.31
CA VAL A 309 13.73 -16.54 -23.46
C VAL A 309 14.06 -15.33 -24.33
N SER A 310 13.31 -15.14 -25.43
CA SER A 310 13.47 -13.99 -26.33
C SER A 310 13.26 -12.66 -25.59
N LYS A 311 13.97 -11.62 -26.03
CA LYS A 311 13.79 -10.22 -25.61
C LYS A 311 12.32 -9.78 -25.63
N THR A 312 11.59 -10.09 -26.70
CA THR A 312 10.17 -9.75 -26.87
C THR A 312 9.29 -10.34 -25.77
N ARG A 313 9.40 -11.64 -25.49
CA ARG A 313 8.62 -12.29 -24.42
C ARG A 313 8.89 -11.69 -23.03
N ARG A 314 10.15 -11.30 -22.75
CA ARG A 314 10.49 -10.61 -21.49
C ARG A 314 9.83 -9.24 -21.39
N ALA A 315 9.92 -8.47 -22.46
CA ALA A 315 9.29 -7.15 -22.55
C ALA A 315 7.77 -7.27 -22.38
N VAL A 316 7.11 -8.21 -23.07
CA VAL A 316 5.66 -8.43 -22.97
C VAL A 316 5.25 -8.77 -21.53
N ARG A 317 5.97 -9.66 -20.84
CA ARG A 317 5.66 -9.96 -19.42
C ARG A 317 5.83 -8.74 -18.53
N MET A 318 6.90 -7.97 -18.71
CA MET A 318 7.08 -6.73 -17.94
C MET A 318 5.93 -5.75 -18.21
N TRP A 319 5.59 -5.51 -19.48
CA TRP A 319 4.52 -4.60 -19.86
C TRP A 319 3.15 -5.04 -19.35
N ILE A 320 2.85 -6.35 -19.33
CA ILE A 320 1.63 -6.87 -18.71
C ILE A 320 1.62 -6.55 -17.22
N LEU A 321 2.72 -6.82 -16.50
CA LEU A 321 2.82 -6.57 -15.07
C LEU A 321 2.66 -5.07 -14.74
N LEU A 322 3.41 -4.21 -15.43
CA LEU A 322 3.33 -2.76 -15.26
C LEU A 322 1.96 -2.22 -15.67
N GLY A 323 1.39 -2.74 -16.76
CA GLY A 323 0.06 -2.38 -17.26
C GLY A 323 -1.04 -2.73 -16.27
N VAL A 324 -0.97 -3.91 -15.62
CA VAL A 324 -1.92 -4.29 -14.57
C VAL A 324 -1.81 -3.36 -13.35
N LEU A 325 -0.59 -3.06 -12.88
CA LEU A 325 -0.41 -2.14 -11.75
C LEU A 325 -0.88 -0.72 -12.09
N LEU A 326 -0.60 -0.25 -13.30
CA LEU A 326 -1.06 1.05 -13.79
C LEU A 326 -2.59 1.08 -13.93
N LEU A 327 -3.20 0.02 -14.45
CA LEU A 327 -4.66 -0.08 -14.57
C LEU A 327 -5.31 -0.04 -13.19
N LEU A 328 -4.80 -0.79 -12.21
CA LEU A 328 -5.30 -0.76 -10.83
C LEU A 328 -5.21 0.64 -10.20
N HIS A 329 -4.19 1.43 -10.57
CA HIS A 329 -4.07 2.82 -10.15
C HIS A 329 -5.05 3.75 -10.86
N ILE A 330 -5.23 3.60 -12.18
CA ILE A 330 -6.04 4.49 -13.03
C ILE A 330 -7.55 4.24 -12.85
N VAL A 331 -7.99 3.00 -12.60
CA VAL A 331 -9.41 2.64 -12.51
C VAL A 331 -10.20 3.51 -11.52
N PRO A 332 -9.75 3.73 -10.26
CA PRO A 332 -10.43 4.65 -9.35
C PRO A 332 -10.60 6.07 -9.91
N HIS A 333 -9.61 6.58 -10.64
CA HIS A 333 -9.68 7.90 -11.27
C HIS A 333 -10.64 7.92 -12.46
N VAL A 334 -10.67 6.87 -13.27
CA VAL A 334 -11.63 6.75 -14.39
C VAL A 334 -13.06 6.66 -13.86
N LEU A 335 -13.31 5.88 -12.80
CA LEU A 335 -14.62 5.82 -12.16
C LEU A 335 -15.04 7.19 -11.62
N ALA A 336 -14.12 7.94 -11.02
CA ALA A 336 -14.38 9.30 -10.56
C ALA A 336 -14.68 10.28 -11.69
N LEU A 337 -13.88 10.26 -12.76
CA LEU A 337 -14.07 11.11 -13.94
C LEU A 337 -15.38 10.80 -14.67
N ALA A 338 -15.75 9.53 -14.74
CA ALA A 338 -17.03 9.09 -15.31
C ALA A 338 -18.23 9.34 -14.39
N ARG A 339 -18.01 9.93 -13.19
CA ARG A 339 -19.03 10.14 -12.15
C ARG A 339 -19.72 8.85 -11.70
N LEU A 340 -19.07 7.71 -11.87
CA LEU A 340 -19.55 6.39 -11.45
C LEU A 340 -19.20 6.11 -9.98
N ALA A 341 -18.21 6.80 -9.41
CA ALA A 341 -17.90 6.70 -7.99
C ALA A 341 -17.35 8.03 -7.49
N ARG A 342 -17.57 8.37 -6.23
CA ARG A 342 -16.92 9.54 -5.62
C ARG A 342 -15.58 9.08 -5.02
N PRO A 343 -14.46 9.81 -5.21
CA PRO A 343 -13.15 9.42 -4.67
C PRO A 343 -13.17 9.05 -3.18
N TRP A 344 -13.79 9.91 -2.37
CA TRP A 344 -13.93 9.70 -0.92
C TRP A 344 -14.81 8.49 -0.55
N VAL A 345 -15.74 8.08 -1.41
CA VAL A 345 -16.60 6.90 -1.19
C VAL A 345 -15.79 5.63 -1.37
N LEU A 346 -14.99 5.55 -2.44
CA LEU A 346 -14.09 4.41 -2.68
C LEU A 346 -13.09 4.26 -1.53
N GLU A 347 -12.62 5.38 -1.01
CA GLU A 347 -11.76 5.39 0.15
C GLU A 347 -12.47 4.92 1.42
N ALA A 348 -13.64 5.47 1.75
CA ALA A 348 -14.39 5.06 2.93
C ALA A 348 -14.68 3.55 2.90
N ALA A 349 -15.00 3.01 1.71
CA ALA A 349 -15.14 1.57 1.50
C ALA A 349 -13.82 0.82 1.77
N GLY A 350 -12.71 1.29 1.21
CA GLY A 350 -11.38 0.72 1.46
C GLY A 350 -10.98 0.72 2.93
N VAL A 351 -11.22 1.83 3.63
CA VAL A 351 -10.98 1.95 5.08
C VAL A 351 -11.84 0.96 5.86
N ASP A 352 -13.15 0.84 5.56
CA ASP A 352 -14.02 -0.10 6.27
C ASP A 352 -13.58 -1.55 6.04
N VAL A 353 -13.22 -1.93 4.81
CA VAL A 353 -12.67 -3.26 4.48
C VAL A 353 -11.43 -3.55 5.32
N MET A 354 -10.48 -2.63 5.38
CA MET A 354 -9.27 -2.81 6.18
C MET A 354 -9.60 -2.93 7.67
N MET A 355 -10.47 -2.07 8.20
CA MET A 355 -10.84 -2.12 9.61
C MET A 355 -11.56 -3.40 9.97
N ARG A 356 -12.34 -3.99 9.06
CA ARG A 356 -12.91 -5.34 9.25
C ARG A 356 -11.84 -6.41 9.31
N ILE A 357 -10.87 -6.40 8.41
CA ILE A 357 -9.72 -7.32 8.43
C ILE A 357 -8.98 -7.20 9.77
N VAL A 358 -8.67 -5.97 10.18
CA VAL A 358 -7.98 -5.68 11.44
C VAL A 358 -8.74 -6.20 12.65
N ARG A 359 -10.06 -5.97 12.71
CA ARG A 359 -10.91 -6.45 13.82
C ARG A 359 -11.09 -7.96 13.84
N ALA A 360 -11.01 -8.60 12.68
CA ALA A 360 -11.10 -10.06 12.56
C ALA A 360 -9.82 -10.78 13.02
N VAL A 361 -8.68 -10.07 13.08
CA VAL A 361 -7.41 -10.66 13.52
C VAL A 361 -7.31 -10.68 15.05
N PRO A 362 -7.19 -11.85 15.70
CA PRO A 362 -7.03 -11.93 17.15
C PRO A 362 -5.71 -11.28 17.60
N GLY A 363 -5.69 -10.69 18.80
CA GLY A 363 -4.49 -10.04 19.36
C GLY A 363 -4.29 -8.57 18.92
N GLY A 364 -5.32 -7.94 18.34
CA GLY A 364 -5.32 -6.52 18.02
C GLY A 364 -4.20 -6.12 17.05
N VAL A 365 -3.54 -4.97 17.31
CA VAL A 365 -2.47 -4.43 16.44
C VAL A 365 -1.30 -5.41 16.29
N ALA A 366 -0.90 -6.10 17.36
CA ALA A 366 0.18 -7.09 17.32
C ALA A 366 -0.19 -8.27 16.42
N GLY A 367 -1.42 -8.77 16.53
CA GLY A 367 -1.95 -9.80 15.65
C GLY A 367 -1.92 -9.40 14.18
N VAL A 368 -2.29 -8.15 13.86
CA VAL A 368 -2.24 -7.63 12.48
C VAL A 368 -0.80 -7.62 11.94
N TRP A 369 0.18 -7.19 12.73
CA TRP A 369 1.59 -7.25 12.31
C TRP A 369 2.06 -8.68 12.05
N ILE A 370 1.69 -9.63 12.89
CA ILE A 370 2.02 -11.05 12.69
C ILE A 370 1.39 -11.55 11.39
N ALA A 371 0.10 -11.30 11.18
CA ALA A 371 -0.61 -11.68 9.95
C ALA A 371 0.07 -11.10 8.70
N VAL A 372 0.48 -9.84 8.75
CA VAL A 372 1.19 -9.15 7.65
C VAL A 372 2.56 -9.75 7.39
N LEU A 373 3.32 -10.08 8.42
CA LEU A 373 4.60 -10.77 8.27
C LEU A 373 4.41 -12.16 7.66
N LEU A 374 3.38 -12.89 8.05
CA LEU A 374 3.04 -14.20 7.46
C LEU A 374 2.63 -14.08 6.00
N VAL A 375 1.78 -13.12 5.64
CA VAL A 375 1.38 -12.85 4.25
C VAL A 375 2.59 -12.44 3.40
N GLY A 376 3.44 -11.55 3.92
CA GLY A 376 4.68 -11.15 3.26
C GLY A 376 5.65 -12.33 3.08
N ALA A 377 5.81 -13.17 4.10
CA ALA A 377 6.65 -14.37 4.05
C ALA A 377 6.10 -15.40 3.05
N ALA A 378 4.79 -15.61 3.00
CA ALA A 378 4.14 -16.48 2.03
C ALA A 378 4.32 -15.97 0.59
N ALA A 379 4.11 -14.67 0.35
CA ALA A 379 4.33 -14.06 -0.95
C ALA A 379 5.82 -14.16 -1.37
N PHE A 380 6.75 -13.93 -0.43
CA PHE A 380 8.17 -14.16 -0.65
C PHE A 380 8.47 -15.63 -0.99
N ALA A 381 7.86 -16.58 -0.28
CA ALA A 381 8.03 -18.02 -0.52
C ALA A 381 7.51 -18.44 -1.90
N VAL A 382 6.50 -17.76 -2.44
CA VAL A 382 6.04 -17.94 -3.83
C VAL A 382 7.05 -17.36 -4.83
N ALA A 383 7.62 -16.19 -4.54
CA ALA A 383 8.57 -15.51 -5.43
C ALA A 383 9.95 -16.18 -5.45
N ALA A 384 10.42 -16.73 -4.32
CA ALA A 384 11.78 -17.22 -4.17
C ALA A 384 12.12 -18.40 -5.12
N PRO A 385 11.27 -19.44 -5.32
CA PRO A 385 11.54 -20.49 -6.31
C PRO A 385 11.53 -19.97 -7.75
N ALA A 386 10.67 -19.00 -8.07
CA ALA A 386 10.64 -18.38 -9.40
C ALA A 386 11.92 -17.60 -9.66
N PHE A 387 12.37 -16.82 -8.67
CA PHE A 387 13.62 -16.07 -8.70
C PHE A 387 14.87 -16.96 -8.72
N GLY A 388 14.83 -18.11 -8.02
CA GLY A 388 15.93 -19.07 -8.01
C GLY A 388 16.26 -19.67 -9.37
N ARG A 389 15.29 -19.63 -10.30
CA ARG A 389 15.45 -20.07 -11.70
C ARG A 389 15.84 -18.95 -12.65
N VAL A 390 16.11 -17.74 -12.15
CA VAL A 390 16.57 -16.63 -12.99
C VAL A 390 18.03 -16.85 -13.36
N GLU A 391 18.31 -16.74 -14.64
CA GLU A 391 19.65 -16.89 -15.20
C GLU A 391 20.04 -15.56 -15.83
N SER A 392 21.22 -15.05 -15.50
CA SER A 392 21.59 -13.76 -16.09
C SER A 392 21.74 -13.88 -17.61
N PRO A 393 21.04 -13.05 -18.40
CA PRO A 393 21.24 -13.05 -19.84
C PRO A 393 22.68 -12.63 -20.16
N VAL A 394 23.31 -13.32 -21.12
CA VAL A 394 24.71 -13.09 -21.53
C VAL A 394 24.94 -11.62 -21.93
N ALA A 395 23.94 -11.00 -22.55
CA ALA A 395 23.90 -9.55 -22.80
C ALA A 395 22.95 -8.87 -21.80
N PRO A 396 23.27 -7.66 -21.30
CA PRO A 396 22.40 -6.93 -20.40
C PRO A 396 21.03 -6.73 -21.04
N ASP A 397 19.95 -6.92 -20.28
CA ASP A 397 18.61 -6.81 -20.81
C ASP A 397 18.24 -5.34 -21.03
N THR A 398 18.55 -4.82 -22.21
CA THR A 398 18.30 -3.42 -22.57
C THR A 398 16.83 -3.14 -22.93
N CYS A 399 15.96 -4.16 -22.92
CA CYS A 399 14.57 -4.06 -23.37
C CYS A 399 13.73 -3.04 -22.60
N MET A 400 14.06 -2.74 -21.34
CA MET A 400 13.36 -1.72 -20.56
C MET A 400 13.79 -0.27 -20.89
N TRP A 401 14.99 -0.07 -21.45
CA TRP A 401 15.62 1.26 -21.42
C TRP A 401 16.14 1.76 -22.77
N ASN A 402 16.48 0.88 -23.71
CA ASN A 402 17.04 1.32 -25.00
C ASN A 402 16.00 1.90 -25.95
N ASN A 403 14.71 1.57 -25.79
CA ASN A 403 13.65 2.17 -26.61
C ASN A 403 13.26 3.59 -26.15
N LEU A 404 13.78 4.07 -25.01
CA LEU A 404 13.60 5.45 -24.56
C LEU A 404 14.73 6.39 -25.04
N GLY A 405 15.85 5.83 -25.52
CA GLY A 405 17.03 6.59 -25.96
C GLY A 405 17.32 6.50 -27.46
N LYS A 406 16.63 5.63 -28.19
CA LYS A 406 16.64 5.59 -29.65
C LYS A 406 15.32 6.19 -30.16
N GLY A 407 15.20 7.50 -30.02
CA GLY A 407 14.35 8.24 -30.95
C GLY A 407 15.13 8.31 -32.25
N ASP A 408 14.64 7.58 -33.26
CA ASP A 408 14.93 7.91 -34.66
C ASP A 408 14.11 9.16 -35.05
#